data_AF-A0AAN9HQ95-F1
#
_entry.id   AF-A0AAN9HQ95-F1
#
_cell.length_a   1.000
_cell.length_b   1.000
_cell.length_c   1.000
_cell.angle_alpha   90.00
_cell.angle_beta   90.00
_cell.angle_gamma   90.00
#
_symmetry.space_group_name_H-M   'P 1'
#
loop_
_entity.id
_entity.type
_entity.pdbx_description
1 polymer ?
#
loop_
_entity_poly.entity_id
_entity_poly.type
_entity_poly.pdbx_seq_one_letter_code
_entity_poly.pdbx_strand_id
1 'polypeptide(L)'
;MVLIPVLFVCYYNLAINHSTHHTCLSSRVPLDNSNFQVQKPYYNNVPVKQRYSFTNGVHKFWVFSNDKPHTPSSKTEPRTEIRITGYDYTSGVWQFEGSPVLVQNIYDRWFRVNVIHNVGASNVKVYVDGILKYDGADHGAATHYFKFGVYTQNNPSNYMESRWKDIKVFRRW
;
A
#
# COMPACT_ATOMS: atom_id res chain seq x y z
N MET A 1 10.41 9.64 -19.65
CA MET A 1 10.09 8.26 -19.26
C MET A 1 10.36 8.14 -17.77
N VAL A 2 9.32 8.29 -16.95
CA VAL A 2 9.46 8.51 -15.50
C VAL A 2 8.93 7.33 -14.68
N LEU A 3 9.81 6.76 -13.87
CA LEU A 3 9.50 5.89 -12.73
C LEU A 3 8.58 6.55 -11.70
N ILE A 4 7.41 5.97 -11.42
CA ILE A 4 6.62 6.23 -10.20
C ILE A 4 5.80 4.98 -9.81
N PRO A 5 6.23 4.20 -8.81
CA PRO A 5 5.42 3.18 -8.17
C PRO A 5 4.64 3.71 -6.95
N VAL A 6 3.55 3.01 -6.65
CA VAL A 6 2.64 3.14 -5.50
C VAL A 6 3.34 3.19 -4.15
N LEU A 7 2.72 3.89 -3.18
CA LEU A 7 3.15 3.89 -1.79
C LEU A 7 3.03 2.52 -1.14
N PHE A 8 4.18 1.97 -0.77
CA PHE A 8 4.35 1.33 0.52
C PHE A 8 5.04 2.36 1.42
N VAL A 9 4.48 2.70 2.59
CA VAL A 9 5.26 3.46 3.58
C VAL A 9 6.19 2.49 4.30
N CYS A 10 7.35 2.24 3.71
CA CYS A 10 8.62 1.97 4.37
C CYS A 10 9.70 2.55 3.44
N TYR A 11 10.47 3.53 3.92
CA TYR A 11 11.50 4.24 3.17
C TYR A 11 12.70 3.34 2.77
N TYR A 12 13.22 3.59 1.56
CA TYR A 12 14.58 3.37 1.00
C TYR A 12 15.13 2.03 0.43
N ASN A 13 15.86 2.29 -0.68
CA ASN A 13 16.99 1.71 -1.44
C ASN A 13 17.44 0.24 -1.38
N LEU A 14 17.85 -0.22 -2.57
CA LEU A 14 18.43 -1.52 -2.95
C LEU A 14 19.50 -2.05 -1.99
N ALA A 15 19.43 -3.35 -1.70
CA ALA A 15 20.48 -4.32 -2.00
C ALA A 15 19.91 -5.74 -1.86
N ILE A 16 20.31 -6.62 -2.78
CA ILE A 16 19.81 -7.98 -2.96
C ILE A 16 20.43 -8.90 -1.90
N ASN A 17 19.63 -9.75 -1.23
CA ASN A 17 20.02 -11.14 -0.99
C ASN A 17 18.82 -12.04 -0.63
N HIS A 18 18.89 -13.26 -1.16
CA HIS A 18 17.91 -14.34 -1.13
C HIS A 18 17.84 -15.01 0.26
N SER A 19 16.64 -15.38 0.75
CA SER A 19 16.46 -16.61 1.56
C SER A 19 14.98 -17.00 1.75
N THR A 20 14.79 -18.32 1.83
CA THR A 20 13.62 -19.16 1.57
C THR A 20 12.57 -19.22 2.69
N HIS A 21 11.32 -19.32 2.24
CA HIS A 21 10.16 -20.05 2.78
C HIS A 21 10.21 -20.56 4.24
N HIS A 22 9.37 -19.96 5.09
CA HIS A 22 8.78 -20.62 6.26
C HIS A 22 7.28 -20.29 6.33
N THR A 23 6.44 -21.22 5.88
CA THR A 23 5.00 -21.20 6.15
C THR A 23 4.78 -21.53 7.63
N CYS A 24 4.66 -20.50 8.45
CA CYS A 24 4.21 -20.62 9.84
C CYS A 24 2.90 -19.84 9.97
N LEU A 25 1.86 -20.53 10.44
CA LEU A 25 0.42 -20.24 10.31
C LEU A 25 0.04 -18.79 10.69
N SER A 26 0.00 -17.90 9.70
CA SER A 26 -0.64 -16.60 9.82
C SER A 26 -2.15 -16.78 9.70
N SER A 27 -2.94 -16.28 10.65
CA SER A 27 -4.40 -16.32 10.58
C SER A 27 -4.94 -15.07 9.90
N ARG A 28 -5.93 -15.24 9.02
CA ARG A 28 -6.61 -14.11 8.38
C ARG A 28 -7.41 -13.35 9.43
N VAL A 29 -7.27 -12.03 9.47
CA VAL A 29 -8.10 -11.18 10.33
C VAL A 29 -9.38 -10.78 9.57
N PRO A 30 -10.54 -10.62 10.26
CA PRO A 30 -11.74 -10.09 9.64
C PRO A 30 -11.47 -8.72 9.00
N LEU A 31 -11.92 -8.47 7.79
CA LEU A 31 -11.68 -7.18 7.14
C LEU A 31 -12.91 -6.80 6.33
N ASP A 32 -13.45 -5.61 6.60
CA ASP A 32 -14.58 -5.06 5.89
C ASP A 32 -14.43 -3.54 5.67
N ASN A 33 -15.46 -2.92 5.07
CA ASN A 33 -15.42 -1.50 4.72
C ASN A 33 -15.32 -0.56 5.93
N SER A 34 -15.70 -0.99 7.14
CA SER A 34 -15.54 -0.19 8.36
C SER A 34 -14.08 0.01 8.73
N ASN A 35 -13.19 -0.91 8.32
CA ASN A 35 -11.75 -0.79 8.50
C ASN A 35 -11.11 0.17 7.48
N PHE A 36 -11.84 0.65 6.47
CA PHE A 36 -11.26 1.37 5.34
C PHE A 36 -11.46 2.88 5.45
N GLN A 37 -10.46 3.56 6.01
CA GLN A 37 -10.44 5.02 6.04
C GLN A 37 -9.81 5.58 4.75
N VAL A 38 -10.65 6.13 3.86
CA VAL A 38 -10.17 6.78 2.63
C VAL A 38 -9.53 8.13 2.96
N GLN A 39 -8.24 8.24 2.66
CA GLN A 39 -7.48 9.48 2.63
C GLN A 39 -7.48 10.02 1.19
N LYS A 40 -7.69 11.32 1.05
CA LYS A 40 -7.85 12.02 -0.24
C LYS A 40 -7.34 13.45 -0.10
N PRO A 41 -7.12 14.19 -1.20
CA PRO A 41 -6.74 15.60 -1.15
C PRO A 41 -7.66 16.44 -0.25
N TYR A 42 -7.08 17.34 0.56
CA TYR A 42 -7.83 18.07 1.59
C TYR A 42 -8.69 19.23 1.06
N TYR A 43 -8.32 19.81 -0.08
CA TYR A 43 -8.87 21.09 -0.54
C TYR A 43 -10.34 20.99 -0.97
N ASN A 44 -11.08 22.07 -0.82
CA ASN A 44 -12.47 22.23 -1.29
C ASN A 44 -13.42 21.07 -0.94
N ASN A 45 -13.16 20.35 0.16
CA ASN A 45 -13.89 19.16 0.55
C ASN A 45 -14.10 18.17 -0.61
N VAL A 46 -13.07 17.92 -1.45
CA VAL A 46 -13.16 16.98 -2.59
C VAL A 46 -13.95 15.74 -2.17
N PRO A 47 -15.14 15.48 -2.73
CA PRO A 47 -15.93 14.32 -2.35
C PRO A 47 -15.14 13.03 -2.60
N VAL A 48 -15.24 12.04 -1.71
CA VAL A 48 -14.54 10.74 -1.85
C VAL A 48 -14.77 10.15 -3.25
N LYS A 49 -16.01 10.21 -3.76
CA LYS A 49 -16.40 9.73 -5.10
C LYS A 49 -15.64 10.38 -6.28
N GLN A 50 -15.01 11.53 -6.08
CA GLN A 50 -14.21 12.19 -7.11
C GLN A 50 -12.77 11.71 -7.16
N ARG A 51 -12.34 10.85 -6.23
CA ARG A 51 -10.97 10.31 -6.17
C ARG A 51 -10.92 8.80 -5.90
N TYR A 52 -12.05 8.22 -5.50
CA TYR A 52 -12.19 6.81 -5.15
C TYR A 52 -13.54 6.26 -5.58
N SER A 53 -13.55 5.00 -6.02
CA SER A 53 -14.78 4.20 -6.14
C SER A 53 -14.54 2.75 -5.73
N PHE A 54 -15.61 2.09 -5.28
CA PHE A 54 -15.64 0.65 -5.05
C PHE A 54 -16.81 0.04 -5.83
N THR A 55 -16.49 -0.77 -6.82
CA THR A 55 -17.50 -1.36 -7.72
C THR A 55 -17.05 -2.76 -8.11
N ASN A 56 -17.95 -3.74 -8.01
CA ASN A 56 -17.69 -5.13 -8.38
C ASN A 56 -16.42 -5.71 -7.72
N GLY A 57 -16.20 -5.42 -6.43
CA GLY A 57 -15.05 -5.90 -5.68
C GLY A 57 -13.72 -5.20 -5.99
N VAL A 58 -13.73 -4.16 -6.82
CA VAL A 58 -12.52 -3.41 -7.21
C VAL A 58 -12.55 -2.03 -6.57
N HIS A 59 -11.52 -1.72 -5.79
CA HIS A 59 -11.20 -0.37 -5.34
C HIS A 59 -10.42 0.35 -6.43
N LYS A 60 -10.96 1.44 -6.95
CA LYS A 60 -10.29 2.32 -7.92
C LYS A 60 -9.90 3.61 -7.21
N PHE A 61 -8.65 4.02 -7.34
CA PHE A 61 -8.13 5.27 -6.77
C PHE A 61 -7.48 6.09 -7.87
N TRP A 62 -7.68 7.40 -7.85
CA TRP A 62 -6.95 8.29 -8.73
C TRP A 62 -6.61 9.61 -8.05
N VAL A 63 -5.57 10.24 -8.57
CA VAL A 63 -5.01 11.51 -8.11
C VAL A 63 -4.47 12.26 -9.31
N PHE A 64 -4.59 13.58 -9.28
CA PHE A 64 -4.00 14.47 -10.28
C PHE A 64 -2.69 15.08 -9.78
N SER A 65 -1.76 15.39 -10.67
CA SER A 65 -0.47 15.98 -10.29
C SER A 65 -0.61 17.35 -9.60
N ASN A 66 -1.71 18.05 -9.85
CA ASN A 66 -2.04 19.34 -9.23
C ASN A 66 -2.95 19.24 -7.99
N ASP A 67 -3.30 18.03 -7.55
CA ASP A 67 -4.02 17.84 -6.30
C ASP A 67 -3.21 18.36 -5.11
N LYS A 68 -3.85 18.53 -3.94
CA LYS A 68 -3.15 18.83 -2.69
C LYS A 68 -2.87 17.55 -1.88
N PRO A 69 -1.96 17.59 -0.89
CA PRO A 69 -1.77 16.51 0.07
C PRO A 69 -3.08 16.11 0.78
N HIS A 70 -3.04 15.02 1.56
CA HIS A 70 -4.22 14.53 2.28
C HIS A 70 -4.61 15.36 3.52
N THR A 71 -3.71 16.22 4.02
CA THR A 71 -3.99 17.19 5.09
C THR A 71 -3.30 18.52 4.81
N PRO A 72 -3.79 19.66 5.35
CA PRO A 72 -3.18 20.97 5.14
C PRO A 72 -1.74 21.10 5.68
N SER A 73 -1.40 20.34 6.72
CA SER A 73 -0.08 20.37 7.35
C SER A 73 0.94 19.43 6.69
N SER A 74 0.50 18.56 5.78
CA SER A 74 1.37 17.57 5.17
C SER A 74 2.27 18.20 4.09
N LYS A 75 3.58 17.98 4.18
CA LYS A 75 4.59 18.41 3.19
C LYS A 75 4.83 17.39 2.08
N THR A 76 3.93 16.43 1.92
CA THR A 76 4.18 15.23 1.14
C THR A 76 3.17 15.14 -0.01
N GLU A 77 3.51 14.51 -1.14
CA GLU A 77 2.77 14.65 -2.41
C GLU A 77 1.26 14.24 -2.36
N PRO A 78 0.45 14.55 -3.38
CA PRO A 78 -0.97 14.19 -3.37
C PRO A 78 -1.23 12.68 -3.40
N ARG A 79 -2.27 12.20 -2.71
CA ARG A 79 -2.63 10.77 -2.70
C ARG A 79 -4.12 10.55 -2.55
N THR A 80 -4.57 9.39 -3.02
CA THR A 80 -5.85 8.81 -2.66
C THR A 80 -5.62 7.35 -2.27
N GLU A 81 -5.81 7.05 -0.99
CA GLU A 81 -5.43 5.76 -0.40
C GLU A 81 -6.40 5.35 0.69
N ILE A 82 -6.51 4.05 0.96
CA ILE A 82 -7.13 3.54 2.16
C ILE A 82 -6.04 3.32 3.21
N ARG A 83 -6.25 3.87 4.41
CA ARG A 83 -5.61 3.40 5.65
C ARG A 83 -6.49 2.33 6.26
N ILE A 84 -5.91 1.16 6.55
CA ILE A 84 -6.60 0.10 7.28
C ILE A 84 -6.59 0.46 8.77
N THR A 85 -7.76 0.53 9.39
CA THR A 85 -7.96 0.88 10.80
C THR A 85 -8.41 -0.35 11.60
N GLY A 86 -8.18 -0.33 12.93
CA GLY A 86 -8.50 -1.45 13.83
C GLY A 86 -7.43 -2.55 13.86
N TYR A 87 -6.38 -2.43 13.05
CA TYR A 87 -5.26 -3.37 12.95
C TYR A 87 -3.91 -2.65 13.02
N ASP A 88 -3.83 -1.60 13.83
CA ASP A 88 -2.56 -0.97 14.17
C ASP A 88 -1.75 -1.92 15.06
N TYR A 89 -0.43 -1.97 14.87
CA TYR A 89 0.40 -2.96 15.56
C TYR A 89 1.80 -2.44 15.91
N THR A 90 2.36 -2.96 16.99
CA THR A 90 3.70 -2.63 17.49
C THR A 90 4.61 -3.87 17.63
N SER A 91 4.07 -5.06 17.37
CA SER A 91 4.78 -6.34 17.51
C SER A 91 4.14 -7.45 16.65
N GLY A 92 4.80 -8.61 16.62
CA GLY A 92 4.35 -9.79 15.88
C GLY A 92 4.75 -9.77 14.40
N VAL A 93 4.14 -10.66 13.63
CA VAL A 93 4.31 -10.71 12.17
C VAL A 93 2.99 -10.44 11.49
N TRP A 94 2.97 -9.44 10.62
CA TRP A 94 1.78 -8.99 9.93
C TRP A 94 1.96 -9.09 8.44
N GLN A 95 0.95 -9.60 7.75
CA GLN A 95 0.96 -9.72 6.30
C GLN A 95 -0.22 -8.97 5.68
N PHE A 96 0.07 -8.18 4.66
CA PHE A 96 -0.91 -7.62 3.74
C PHE A 96 -0.85 -8.36 2.41
N GLU A 97 -2.01 -8.68 1.84
CA GLU A 97 -2.17 -9.21 0.49
C GLU A 97 -3.17 -8.36 -0.27
N GLY A 98 -2.86 -8.05 -1.53
CA GLY A 98 -3.78 -7.41 -2.45
C GLY A 98 -3.33 -7.58 -3.90
N SER A 99 -4.25 -7.39 -4.84
CA SER A 99 -3.94 -7.49 -6.28
C SER A 99 -4.05 -6.13 -6.97
N PRO A 100 -2.94 -5.38 -7.16
CA PRO A 100 -2.96 -4.09 -7.83
C PRO A 100 -2.70 -4.12 -9.35
N VAL A 101 -2.91 -2.97 -10.00
CA VAL A 101 -2.30 -2.58 -11.29
C VAL A 101 -1.37 -1.38 -11.05
N LEU A 102 -0.08 -1.46 -11.43
CA LEU A 102 0.97 -0.42 -11.33
C LEU A 102 1.58 -0.19 -12.72
N VAL A 103 2.10 0.99 -13.09
CA VAL A 103 2.70 1.10 -14.46
C VAL A 103 3.93 2.00 -14.58
N GLN A 104 5.02 1.42 -15.13
CA GLN A 104 5.44 1.63 -16.54
C GLN A 104 5.59 0.26 -17.24
N ASN A 105 5.32 0.18 -18.55
CA ASN A 105 5.53 -1.00 -19.42
C ASN A 105 4.87 -2.34 -19.02
N ILE A 106 3.77 -2.32 -18.24
CA ILE A 106 3.02 -3.53 -17.82
C ILE A 106 1.49 -3.35 -17.87
N TYR A 107 0.98 -2.50 -18.77
CA TYR A 107 -0.45 -2.20 -18.88
C TYR A 107 -1.33 -3.48 -18.93
N ASP A 108 -2.52 -3.41 -18.32
CA ASP A 108 -3.60 -4.41 -18.34
C ASP A 108 -3.32 -5.78 -17.70
N ARG A 109 -2.40 -5.85 -16.73
CA ARG A 109 -2.19 -7.05 -15.93
C ARG A 109 -2.45 -6.83 -14.45
N TRP A 110 -3.29 -7.70 -13.87
CA TRP A 110 -3.36 -7.91 -12.44
C TRP A 110 -2.17 -8.76 -11.99
N PHE A 111 -1.54 -8.36 -10.89
CA PHE A 111 -0.55 -9.18 -10.20
C PHE A 111 -0.84 -9.20 -8.71
N ARG A 112 -0.33 -10.20 -8.01
CA ARG A 112 -0.49 -10.32 -6.56
C ARG A 112 0.68 -9.63 -5.85
N VAL A 113 0.40 -8.81 -4.85
CA VAL A 113 1.40 -8.28 -3.93
C VAL A 113 1.18 -8.85 -2.54
N ASN A 114 2.25 -9.32 -1.91
CA ASN A 114 2.28 -9.70 -0.51
C ASN A 114 3.34 -8.88 0.21
N VAL A 115 2.99 -8.26 1.33
CA VAL A 115 3.95 -7.56 2.21
C VAL A 115 3.89 -8.19 3.58
N ILE A 116 5.04 -8.65 4.05
CA ILE A 116 5.20 -9.28 5.36
C ILE A 116 6.11 -8.37 6.18
N HIS A 117 5.60 -7.91 7.32
CA HIS A 117 6.35 -7.14 8.29
C HIS A 117 6.55 -7.99 9.55
N ASN A 118 7.78 -8.42 9.78
CA ASN A 118 8.20 -9.11 11.00
C ASN A 118 8.85 -8.10 11.94
N VAL A 119 8.05 -7.53 12.84
CA VAL A 119 8.49 -6.46 13.75
C VAL A 119 9.59 -6.98 14.70
N GLY A 120 9.45 -8.21 15.18
CA GLY A 120 10.44 -8.80 16.09
C GLY A 120 11.81 -9.06 15.46
N ALA A 121 11.87 -9.16 14.13
CA ALA A 121 13.10 -9.28 13.37
C ALA A 121 13.51 -7.96 12.69
N SER A 122 12.80 -6.86 12.97
CA SER A 122 12.97 -5.56 12.30
C SER A 122 13.08 -5.68 10.78
N ASN A 123 12.19 -6.46 10.15
CA ASN A 123 12.32 -6.83 8.75
C ASN A 123 10.99 -6.76 7.99
N VAL A 124 11.06 -6.24 6.76
CA VAL A 124 9.96 -6.19 5.81
C VAL A 124 10.35 -6.96 4.55
N LYS A 125 9.45 -7.82 4.08
CA LYS A 125 9.55 -8.52 2.79
C LYS A 125 8.39 -8.17 1.88
N VAL A 126 8.66 -7.94 0.60
CA VAL A 126 7.63 -7.71 -0.43
C VAL A 126 7.78 -8.76 -1.52
N TYR A 127 6.68 -9.39 -1.89
CA TYR A 127 6.58 -10.34 -2.98
C TYR A 127 5.63 -9.81 -4.05
N VAL A 128 5.99 -10.02 -5.31
CA VAL A 128 5.14 -9.76 -6.48
C VAL A 128 4.99 -11.05 -7.25
N ASP A 129 3.75 -11.49 -7.47
CA ASP A 129 3.41 -12.79 -8.05
C ASP A 129 4.11 -13.97 -7.35
N GLY A 130 4.29 -13.87 -6.03
CA GLY A 130 5.00 -14.86 -5.22
C GLY A 130 6.53 -14.80 -5.30
N ILE A 131 7.10 -13.92 -6.12
CA ILE A 131 8.55 -13.73 -6.24
C ILE A 131 8.98 -12.64 -5.26
N LEU A 132 9.97 -12.92 -4.41
CA LEU A 132 10.57 -11.94 -3.50
C LEU A 132 11.17 -10.78 -4.31
N LYS A 133 10.74 -9.55 -4.03
CA LYS A 133 11.21 -8.31 -4.66
C LYS A 133 11.92 -7.38 -3.69
N TYR A 134 11.63 -7.49 -2.41
CA TYR A 134 12.26 -6.70 -1.36
C TYR A 134 12.43 -7.54 -0.10
N ASP A 135 13.57 -7.37 0.56
CA ASP A 135 13.91 -7.93 1.87
C ASP A 135 14.84 -6.92 2.54
N GLY A 136 14.36 -6.23 3.57
CA GLY A 136 15.08 -5.12 4.16
C GLY A 136 14.63 -4.78 5.58
N ALA A 137 15.39 -3.92 6.24
CA ALA A 137 15.09 -3.52 7.62
C ALA A 137 13.80 -2.68 7.69
N ASP A 138 13.09 -2.79 8.81
CA ASP A 138 12.04 -1.82 9.16
C ASP A 138 12.64 -0.51 9.68
N HIS A 139 11.77 0.42 10.11
CA HIS A 139 12.18 1.72 10.65
C HIS A 139 12.29 1.73 12.18
N GLY A 140 12.41 0.56 12.80
CA GLY A 140 12.46 0.42 14.25
C GLY A 140 11.11 0.61 14.93
N ALA A 141 11.17 0.78 16.26
CA ALA A 141 10.01 0.78 17.14
C ALA A 141 9.03 1.91 16.83
N ALA A 142 7.85 1.54 16.33
CA ALA A 142 6.74 2.45 16.09
C ALA A 142 5.40 1.70 16.18
N THR A 143 4.30 2.45 16.05
CA THR A 143 3.01 1.87 15.70
C THR A 143 2.87 1.85 14.18
N HIS A 144 2.70 0.64 13.64
CA HIS A 144 2.61 0.37 12.21
C HIS A 144 1.16 0.11 11.79
N TYR A 145 0.89 0.31 10.50
CA TYR A 145 -0.40 0.07 9.87
C TYR A 145 -0.20 -0.12 8.36
N PHE A 146 -1.16 -0.75 7.68
CA PHE A 146 -1.13 -0.90 6.23
C PHE A 146 -1.94 0.18 5.53
N LYS A 147 -1.44 0.58 4.36
CA LYS A 147 -2.15 1.44 3.41
C LYS A 147 -2.04 0.86 2.01
N PHE A 148 -3.04 1.14 1.18
CA PHE A 148 -3.02 0.81 -0.24
C PHE A 148 -3.82 1.86 -1.04
N GLY A 149 -3.41 2.12 -2.28
CA GLY A 149 -4.05 3.12 -3.14
C GLY A 149 -3.07 3.70 -4.15
N VAL A 150 -3.18 5.00 -4.43
CA VAL A 150 -2.29 5.73 -5.32
C VAL A 150 -1.71 6.95 -4.61
N TYR A 151 -0.41 7.16 -4.78
CA TYR A 151 0.31 8.30 -4.25
C TYR A 151 1.28 8.78 -5.30
N THR A 152 1.17 10.06 -5.65
CA THR A 152 2.08 10.78 -6.52
C THR A 152 3.53 10.61 -6.06
N GLN A 153 4.44 10.37 -7.00
CA GLN A 153 5.89 10.35 -6.77
C GLN A 153 6.59 11.39 -7.68
N ASN A 154 7.92 11.31 -7.79
CA ASN A 154 8.74 12.27 -8.54
C ASN A 154 8.48 12.25 -10.05
N ASN A 155 8.26 13.43 -10.64
CA ASN A 155 7.94 13.69 -12.05
C ASN A 155 6.61 13.05 -12.54
N PRO A 156 5.49 13.34 -11.88
CA PRO A 156 4.22 12.64 -12.13
C PRO A 156 3.60 12.91 -13.49
N SER A 157 2.89 11.90 -14.00
CA SER A 157 1.87 12.12 -15.02
C SER A 157 0.73 12.95 -14.45
N ASN A 158 0.00 13.67 -15.30
CA ASN A 158 -1.11 14.50 -14.83
C ASN A 158 -2.19 13.68 -14.11
N TYR A 159 -2.42 12.44 -14.54
CA TYR A 159 -3.36 11.50 -13.94
C TYR A 159 -2.63 10.24 -13.52
N MET A 160 -2.83 9.83 -12.27
CA MET A 160 -2.27 8.58 -11.72
C MET A 160 -3.41 7.78 -11.12
N GLU A 161 -3.45 6.49 -11.44
CA GLU A 161 -4.49 5.58 -11.01
C GLU A 161 -3.89 4.28 -10.54
N SER A 162 -4.52 3.68 -9.52
CA SER A 162 -4.33 2.28 -9.18
C SER A 162 -5.68 1.62 -8.92
N ARG A 163 -5.76 0.33 -9.22
CA ARG A 163 -6.93 -0.50 -8.94
C ARG A 163 -6.50 -1.66 -8.07
N TRP A 164 -7.33 -2.02 -7.10
CA TRP A 164 -7.03 -3.07 -6.13
C TRP A 164 -8.23 -3.97 -5.89
N LYS A 165 -7.99 -5.25 -5.71
CA LYS A 165 -9.00 -6.24 -5.32
C LYS A 165 -8.39 -7.31 -4.42
N ASP A 166 -9.25 -8.13 -3.83
CA ASP A 166 -8.88 -9.29 -3.01
C ASP A 166 -7.97 -8.93 -1.83
N ILE A 167 -8.30 -7.83 -1.13
CA ILE A 167 -7.53 -7.33 0.01
C ILE A 167 -7.68 -8.26 1.22
N LYS A 168 -6.56 -8.69 1.79
CA LYS A 168 -6.51 -9.53 2.99
C LYS A 168 -5.40 -9.06 3.91
N VAL A 169 -5.65 -9.17 5.21
CA VAL A 169 -4.63 -8.98 6.24
C VAL A 169 -4.55 -10.27 7.06
N PHE A 170 -3.34 -10.64 7.42
CA PHE A 170 -3.06 -11.78 8.28
C PHE A 170 -2.16 -11.34 9.43
N ARG A 171 -2.31 -12.00 10.57
CA ARG A 171 -1.46 -11.80 11.74
C ARG A 171 -0.93 -13.14 12.23
N ARG A 172 0.30 -13.12 12.70
CA ARG A 172 0.90 -14.14 13.55
C ARG A 172 1.36 -13.47 14.84
N TRP A 173 0.97 -14.09 15.95
CA TRP A 173 1.36 -13.67 17.30
C TRP A 173 2.82 -14.02 17.57
#